data_AF-A0A9D5NWQ4-F1
#
_entry.id   AF-A0A9D5NWQ4-F1
#
_cell.length_a   1.000
_cell.length_b   1.000
_cell.length_c   1.000
_cell.angle_alpha   90.00
_cell.angle_beta   90.00
_cell.angle_gamma   90.00
#
_symmetry.space_group_name_H-M   'P 1'
#
loop_
_entity.id
_entity.type
_entity.pdbx_description
1 polymer ?
#
loop_
_entity_poly.entity_id
_entity_poly.type
_entity_poly.pdbx_seq_one_letter_code
_entity_poly.pdbx_strand_id
1 'polypeptide(L)'
;MKKLFTLLFIGITAIAAYATDYNVPITVTVNDVTSEQSAVLTVAENGGLYDITLKNFILQSEDGPMGVGNVELKGIQPYQDGNATLLFSSDEVTITDGDDPSVSVWMASMLPPVKVLLRGKIEGDRLRCYLDIDLTESLSQVIQVAIGGGYQLPNQGFEGWHTSADDFVEPNGWHSFESASGAMASLAGHHIAKSDDAHSGKASARIFATSIFGIIANGTMTTGRMNAGAMTATDPANNAYLDMTSNAIDGNGDPFYVPMYSRPDSIAMWVKFSQGTPNSDHPYATFSAVITDGSYYQDPEDKDYTNVVAKAKNNEIATTDGKWVRISAPFVYTENSVDPKAVLVTVSTNADPGQGSDKDEVLVDDIEFIYNAKVTSLKIKGQDVPGFSPDKETYEMELDEAVTAEDIEVTIDGKAAHAAKSVELIDDHYICSIKAIGADMAGVTSYIVYVKSSATAIRSFKSANNQPATYFTLDGRQAKTLMPGRIYICRQADGTVKKVRL
;
A
#
# COMPACT_ATOMS: atom_id res chain seq x y z
N MET A 1 -63.39 16.98 20.35
CA MET A 1 -62.38 16.83 19.28
C MET A 1 -61.25 15.94 19.79
N LYS A 2 -61.24 14.66 19.39
CA LYS A 2 -60.17 13.71 19.69
C LYS A 2 -59.00 14.03 18.76
N LYS A 3 -57.82 14.34 19.30
CA LYS A 3 -56.60 14.47 18.49
C LYS A 3 -55.78 13.18 18.65
N LEU A 4 -55.64 12.47 17.54
CA LEU A 4 -54.87 11.24 17.37
C LEU A 4 -53.41 11.48 17.75
N PHE A 5 -52.85 10.57 18.55
CA PHE A 5 -51.42 10.32 18.61
C PHE A 5 -51.02 9.55 17.35
N THR A 6 -50.23 10.16 16.48
CA THR A 6 -49.52 9.44 15.41
C THR A 6 -48.26 8.84 16.04
N LEU A 7 -48.30 7.54 16.34
CA LEU A 7 -47.10 6.74 16.61
C LEU A 7 -46.36 6.53 15.28
N LEU A 8 -45.20 7.16 15.13
CA LEU A 8 -44.25 6.82 14.08
C LEU A 8 -43.57 5.50 14.50
N PHE A 9 -44.00 4.38 13.90
CA PHE A 9 -43.24 3.13 13.94
C PHE A 9 -41.94 3.38 13.17
N ILE A 10 -40.82 3.59 13.87
CA ILE A 10 -39.49 3.39 13.29
C ILE A 10 -39.34 1.88 13.16
N GLY A 11 -39.66 1.35 11.99
CA GLY A 11 -39.25 0.01 11.62
C GLY A 11 -37.73 -0.01 11.63
N ILE A 12 -37.14 -0.72 12.58
CA ILE A 12 -35.76 -1.17 12.47
C ILE A 12 -35.78 -2.20 11.33
N THR A 13 -35.63 -1.74 10.10
CA THR A 13 -35.17 -2.60 9.03
C THR A 13 -33.74 -2.94 9.40
N ALA A 14 -33.52 -4.17 9.89
CA ALA A 14 -32.19 -4.74 9.91
C ALA A 14 -31.66 -4.67 8.48
N ILE A 15 -30.78 -3.71 8.20
CA ILE A 15 -29.99 -3.73 6.99
C ILE A 15 -29.15 -5.00 7.15
N ALA A 16 -29.35 -5.97 6.26
CA ALA A 16 -28.52 -7.14 6.25
C ALA A 16 -27.06 -6.68 6.12
N ALA A 17 -26.22 -7.07 7.06
CA ALA A 17 -24.77 -6.91 6.94
C ALA A 17 -24.35 -7.72 5.70
N TYR A 18 -23.90 -7.04 4.64
CA TYR A 18 -23.30 -7.71 3.50
C TYR A 18 -21.80 -7.78 3.75
N ALA A 19 -21.32 -8.98 4.07
CA ALA A 19 -19.90 -9.28 4.06
C ALA A 19 -19.47 -9.60 2.62
N THR A 20 -18.38 -9.00 2.17
CA THR A 20 -17.73 -9.30 0.89
C THR A 20 -16.41 -10.00 1.16
N ASP A 21 -16.21 -11.15 0.54
CA ASP A 21 -14.96 -11.88 0.59
C ASP A 21 -14.07 -11.50 -0.61
N TYR A 22 -12.85 -11.08 -0.31
CA TYR A 22 -11.83 -10.77 -1.29
C TYR A 22 -10.77 -11.86 -1.25
N ASN A 23 -10.70 -12.66 -2.32
CA ASN A 23 -9.59 -13.59 -2.53
C ASN A 23 -8.48 -12.84 -3.27
N VAL A 24 -7.42 -12.50 -2.54
CA VAL A 24 -6.39 -11.58 -3.02
C VAL A 24 -4.99 -12.12 -2.67
N PRO A 25 -3.98 -11.78 -3.49
CA PRO A 25 -2.61 -12.02 -3.11
C PRO A 25 -2.25 -11.15 -1.90
N ILE A 26 -1.43 -11.71 -1.03
CA ILE A 26 -0.80 -11.01 0.09
C ILE A 26 0.72 -11.20 0.03
N THR A 27 1.44 -10.15 0.34
CA THR A 27 2.87 -10.18 0.59
C THR A 27 3.09 -10.01 2.09
N VAL A 28 3.80 -10.95 2.69
CA VAL A 28 4.12 -10.95 4.12
C VAL A 28 5.60 -10.69 4.28
N THR A 29 5.94 -9.63 5.02
CA THR A 29 7.32 -9.27 5.35
C THR A 29 7.57 -9.53 6.83
N VAL A 30 8.62 -10.30 7.11
CA VAL A 30 9.12 -10.55 8.47
C VAL A 30 10.62 -10.33 8.47
N ASN A 31 11.11 -9.38 9.26
CA ASN A 31 12.54 -9.02 9.33
C ASN A 31 13.15 -8.77 7.94
N ASP A 32 12.48 -7.94 7.14
CA ASP A 32 12.87 -7.59 5.76
C ASP A 32 12.82 -8.73 4.73
N VAL A 33 12.44 -9.96 5.13
CA VAL A 33 12.25 -11.08 4.21
C VAL A 33 10.78 -11.16 3.78
N THR A 34 10.54 -11.15 2.48
CA THR A 34 9.19 -11.20 1.90
C THR A 34 8.81 -12.60 1.45
N SER A 35 7.55 -12.97 1.67
CA SER A 35 6.92 -14.16 1.09
C SER A 35 5.55 -13.81 0.50
N GLU A 36 5.11 -14.58 -0.50
CA GLU A 36 3.83 -14.36 -1.17
C GLU A 36 2.90 -15.55 -1.00
N GLN A 37 1.61 -15.27 -0.82
CA GLN A 37 0.56 -16.27 -0.75
C GLN A 37 -0.80 -15.63 -1.09
N SER A 38 -1.87 -16.44 -1.15
CA SER A 38 -3.23 -15.93 -1.27
C SER A 38 -3.94 -15.99 0.09
N ALA A 39 -4.82 -15.02 0.35
CA ALA A 39 -5.66 -15.02 1.55
C ALA A 39 -7.07 -14.52 1.25
N VAL A 40 -8.00 -14.86 2.15
CA VAL A 40 -9.35 -14.32 2.14
C VAL A 40 -9.45 -13.19 3.14
N LEU A 41 -9.69 -11.98 2.64
CA LEU A 41 -10.01 -10.82 3.46
C LEU A 41 -11.53 -10.59 3.39
N THR A 42 -12.22 -10.73 4.52
CA THR A 42 -13.66 -10.45 4.61
C THR A 42 -13.86 -9.01 5.07
N VAL A 43 -14.72 -8.26 4.38
CA VAL A 43 -15.12 -6.89 4.75
C VAL A 43 -16.64 -6.86 4.96
N ALA A 44 -17.10 -6.46 6.15
CA ALA A 44 -18.51 -6.29 6.44
C ALA A 44 -18.83 -4.84 6.81
N GLU A 45 -19.87 -4.25 6.20
CA GLU A 45 -20.37 -2.93 6.57
C GLU A 45 -21.58 -3.05 7.49
N ASN A 46 -21.48 -2.45 8.67
CA ASN A 46 -22.47 -2.51 9.75
C ASN A 46 -22.81 -1.11 10.25
N GLY A 47 -23.89 -0.51 9.71
CA GLY A 47 -24.35 0.80 10.17
C GLY A 47 -23.37 1.94 9.89
N GLY A 48 -22.64 1.87 8.77
CA GLY A 48 -21.63 2.86 8.36
C GLY A 48 -20.24 2.64 8.98
N LEU A 49 -20.05 1.57 9.77
CA LEU A 49 -18.76 1.12 10.26
C LEU A 49 -18.33 -0.15 9.51
N TYR A 50 -17.02 -0.37 9.44
CA TYR A 50 -16.45 -1.51 8.74
C TYR A 50 -15.79 -2.50 9.72
N ASP A 51 -16.06 -3.78 9.52
CA ASP A 51 -15.33 -4.88 10.14
C ASP A 51 -14.46 -5.54 9.06
N ILE A 52 -13.19 -5.80 9.37
CA ILE A 52 -12.22 -6.46 8.48
C ILE A 52 -11.68 -7.70 9.17
N THR A 53 -11.67 -8.82 8.44
CA THR A 53 -11.14 -10.10 8.94
C THR A 53 -10.17 -10.70 7.93
N LEU A 54 -8.88 -10.77 8.29
CA LEU A 54 -7.91 -11.61 7.59
C LEU A 54 -8.06 -13.04 8.13
N LYS A 55 -8.63 -13.93 7.31
CA LYS A 55 -8.93 -15.30 7.71
C LYS A 55 -7.74 -16.22 7.50
N ASN A 56 -7.58 -17.20 8.40
CA ASN A 56 -6.62 -18.29 8.30
C ASN A 56 -5.22 -17.80 7.93
N PHE A 57 -4.73 -16.76 8.59
CA PHE A 57 -3.41 -16.20 8.32
C PHE A 57 -2.33 -17.23 8.65
N ILE A 58 -1.46 -17.50 7.69
CA ILE A 58 -0.35 -18.46 7.78
C ILE A 58 0.94 -17.71 7.50
N LEU A 59 2.00 -18.01 8.24
CA LEU A 59 3.35 -17.57 7.91
C LEU A 59 4.06 -18.68 7.16
N GLN A 60 4.62 -18.35 6.00
CA GLN A 60 5.50 -19.26 5.29
C GLN A 60 6.89 -19.16 5.92
N SER A 61 7.48 -20.31 6.27
CA SER A 61 8.82 -20.40 6.82
C SER A 61 9.53 -21.64 6.28
N GLU A 62 10.85 -21.72 6.47
CA GLU A 62 11.63 -22.89 6.04
C GLU A 62 11.27 -24.16 6.82
N ASP A 63 10.87 -24.03 8.09
CA ASP A 63 10.43 -25.16 8.91
C ASP A 63 9.00 -25.61 8.59
N GLY A 64 8.37 -24.97 7.59
CA GLY A 64 7.02 -25.23 7.11
C GLY A 64 6.05 -24.09 7.41
N PRO A 65 4.81 -24.20 6.91
CA PRO A 65 3.77 -23.21 7.17
C PRO A 65 3.36 -23.21 8.64
N MET A 66 3.29 -22.02 9.24
CA MET A 66 2.88 -21.80 10.62
C MET A 66 1.53 -21.10 10.66
N GLY A 67 0.48 -21.77 11.14
CA GLY A 67 -0.85 -21.19 11.28
C GLY A 67 -0.88 -20.13 12.39
N VAL A 68 -1.08 -18.87 12.04
CA VAL A 68 -1.21 -17.77 13.01
C VAL A 68 -2.64 -17.71 13.54
N GLY A 69 -3.62 -17.59 12.64
CA GLY A 69 -5.06 -17.55 12.99
C GLY A 69 -5.83 -16.46 12.26
N ASN A 70 -7.02 -16.14 12.76
CA ASN A 70 -7.85 -15.06 12.25
C ASN A 70 -7.51 -13.73 12.94
N VAL A 71 -7.30 -12.68 12.14
CA VAL A 71 -7.07 -11.31 12.63
C VAL A 71 -8.31 -10.48 12.31
N GLU A 72 -9.02 -10.03 13.33
CA GLU A 72 -10.32 -9.34 13.19
C GLU A 72 -10.27 -7.93 13.82
N LEU A 73 -10.60 -6.93 13.02
CA LEU A 73 -10.71 -5.52 13.40
C LEU A 73 -12.17 -5.09 13.20
N LYS A 74 -12.78 -4.44 14.21
CA LYS A 74 -14.22 -4.12 14.21
C LYS A 74 -14.50 -2.65 14.40
N GLY A 75 -15.64 -2.20 13.88
CA GLY A 75 -16.17 -0.87 14.15
C GLY A 75 -15.31 0.24 13.57
N ILE A 76 -14.62 -0.02 12.45
CA ILE A 76 -13.70 0.92 11.84
C ILE A 76 -14.49 2.06 11.21
N GLN A 77 -14.21 3.29 11.65
CA GLN A 77 -14.80 4.49 11.08
C GLN A 77 -14.16 4.79 9.71
N PRO A 78 -14.95 4.88 8.62
CA PRO A 78 -14.43 5.22 7.30
C PRO A 78 -14.12 6.72 7.16
N TYR A 79 -13.17 7.01 6.27
CA TYR A 79 -12.90 8.34 5.71
C TYR A 79 -13.19 8.29 4.20
N GLN A 80 -13.73 9.36 3.65
CA GLN A 80 -14.03 9.45 2.22
C GLN A 80 -12.96 10.27 1.51
N ASP A 81 -12.46 9.76 0.39
CA ASP A 81 -11.56 10.46 -0.52
C ASP A 81 -12.01 10.23 -1.97
N GLY A 82 -12.75 11.17 -2.52
CA GLY A 82 -13.44 10.99 -3.80
C GLY A 82 -14.42 9.82 -3.76
N ASN A 83 -14.17 8.79 -4.58
CA ASN A 83 -14.97 7.57 -4.62
C ASN A 83 -14.37 6.43 -3.76
N ALA A 84 -13.25 6.68 -3.09
CA ALA A 84 -12.58 5.70 -2.27
C ALA A 84 -13.01 5.83 -0.80
N THR A 85 -13.22 4.67 -0.16
CA THR A 85 -13.38 4.56 1.29
C THR A 85 -12.04 4.16 1.89
N LEU A 86 -11.48 5.03 2.73
CA LEU A 86 -10.25 4.78 3.48
C LEU A 86 -10.58 4.29 4.88
N LEU A 87 -9.84 3.29 5.35
CA LEU A 87 -10.04 2.62 6.62
C LEU A 87 -8.75 2.67 7.44
N PHE A 88 -8.86 3.13 8.69
CA PHE A 88 -7.74 3.18 9.63
C PHE A 88 -8.17 2.63 10.97
N SER A 89 -7.41 1.68 11.49
CA SER A 89 -7.56 1.20 12.85
C SER A 89 -6.19 0.97 13.46
N SER A 90 -6.10 1.20 14.76
CA SER A 90 -4.95 0.87 15.58
C SER A 90 -5.51 0.27 16.86
N ASP A 91 -5.84 -1.01 16.82
CA ASP A 91 -6.54 -1.72 17.88
C ASP A 91 -5.67 -2.84 18.45
N GLU A 92 -5.92 -3.18 19.71
CA GLU A 92 -5.39 -4.41 20.29
C GLU A 92 -6.39 -5.54 19.97
N VAL A 93 -5.90 -6.63 19.39
CA VAL A 93 -6.72 -7.75 18.94
C VAL A 93 -6.25 -9.05 19.56
N THR A 94 -7.20 -9.91 19.92
CA THR A 94 -6.93 -11.31 20.22
C THR A 94 -7.05 -12.09 18.92
N ILE A 95 -5.93 -12.64 18.45
CA ILE A 95 -5.93 -13.56 17.32
C ILE A 95 -6.67 -14.83 17.77
N THR A 96 -7.54 -15.37 16.91
CA THR A 96 -8.31 -16.58 17.19
C THR A 96 -7.88 -17.72 16.27
N ASP A 97 -8.08 -18.97 16.69
CA ASP A 97 -7.78 -20.13 15.84
C ASP A 97 -8.53 -20.01 14.49
N GLY A 98 -7.84 -20.41 13.42
CA GLY A 98 -8.43 -20.54 12.10
C GLY A 98 -9.28 -21.81 11.97
N ASP A 99 -9.92 -21.96 10.81
CA ASP A 99 -10.79 -23.10 10.47
C ASP A 99 -10.32 -23.90 9.25
N ASP A 100 -9.14 -23.59 8.69
CA ASP A 100 -8.54 -24.37 7.61
C ASP A 100 -8.16 -25.79 8.08
N PRO A 101 -8.79 -26.86 7.53
CA PRO A 101 -8.54 -28.23 7.97
C PRO A 101 -7.14 -28.76 7.61
N SER A 102 -6.39 -28.05 6.73
CA SER A 102 -5.00 -28.40 6.41
C SER A 102 -4.01 -27.96 7.48
N VAL A 103 -4.42 -27.06 8.39
CA VAL A 103 -3.59 -26.56 9.49
C VAL A 103 -3.89 -27.35 10.76
N SER A 104 -2.88 -28.07 11.25
CA SER A 104 -3.04 -28.95 12.42
C SER A 104 -2.89 -28.23 13.77
N VAL A 105 -2.20 -27.09 13.79
CA VAL A 105 -1.92 -26.29 15.00
C VAL A 105 -2.00 -24.81 14.66
N TRP A 106 -2.77 -24.06 15.46
CA TRP A 106 -2.85 -22.61 15.41
C TRP A 106 -2.09 -21.99 16.58
N MET A 107 -1.33 -20.94 16.30
CA MET A 107 -0.56 -20.20 17.30
C MET A 107 -1.44 -19.24 18.12
N ALA A 108 -2.64 -18.91 17.65
CA ALA A 108 -3.53 -17.92 18.25
C ALA A 108 -3.67 -18.06 19.79
N SER A 109 -3.90 -19.27 20.29
CA SER A 109 -4.01 -19.54 21.74
C SER A 109 -2.72 -19.29 22.56
N MET A 110 -1.57 -19.20 21.90
CA MET A 110 -0.25 -18.95 22.49
C MET A 110 0.18 -17.49 22.40
N LEU A 111 -0.52 -16.67 21.61
CA LEU A 111 -0.22 -15.26 21.42
C LEU A 111 -1.02 -14.42 22.43
N PRO A 112 -0.40 -13.43 23.09
CA PRO A 112 -1.16 -12.44 23.85
C PRO A 112 -1.99 -11.57 22.88
N PRO A 113 -2.87 -10.70 23.40
CA PRO A 113 -3.42 -9.63 22.59
C PRO A 113 -2.28 -8.84 21.90
N VAL A 114 -2.43 -8.59 20.60
CA VAL A 114 -1.42 -7.93 19.77
C VAL A 114 -1.93 -6.62 19.23
N LYS A 115 -1.06 -5.64 19.09
CA LYS A 115 -1.42 -4.38 18.43
C LYS A 115 -1.43 -4.58 16.92
N VAL A 116 -2.54 -4.22 16.27
CA VAL A 116 -2.65 -4.27 14.81
C VAL A 116 -2.96 -2.87 14.29
N LEU A 117 -2.10 -2.38 13.39
CA LEU A 117 -2.32 -1.15 12.64
C LEU A 117 -2.80 -1.51 11.24
N LEU A 118 -4.03 -1.11 10.90
CA LEU A 118 -4.61 -1.24 9.57
C LEU A 118 -4.63 0.10 8.85
N ARG A 119 -4.20 0.07 7.59
CA ARG A 119 -4.44 1.11 6.59
C ARG A 119 -5.08 0.45 5.39
N GLY A 120 -6.27 0.87 5.00
CA GLY A 120 -7.04 0.23 3.94
C GLY A 120 -7.70 1.22 3.01
N LYS A 121 -7.91 0.80 1.76
CA LYS A 121 -8.65 1.51 0.73
C LYS A 121 -9.59 0.52 0.02
N ILE A 122 -10.85 0.91 -0.09
CA ILE A 122 -11.87 0.26 -0.91
C ILE A 122 -12.24 1.23 -2.02
N GLU A 123 -12.13 0.80 -3.28
CA GLU A 123 -12.53 1.58 -4.45
C GLU A 123 -13.15 0.65 -5.50
N GLY A 124 -14.45 0.79 -5.74
CA GLY A 124 -15.20 -0.14 -6.57
C GLY A 124 -15.17 -1.56 -5.98
N ASP A 125 -14.68 -2.52 -6.76
CA ASP A 125 -14.49 -3.93 -6.39
C ASP A 125 -13.06 -4.24 -5.90
N ARG A 126 -12.21 -3.21 -5.76
CA ARG A 126 -10.80 -3.37 -5.37
C ARG A 126 -10.60 -3.02 -3.91
N LEU A 127 -9.86 -3.89 -3.24
CA LEU A 127 -9.42 -3.74 -1.87
C LEU A 127 -7.89 -3.72 -1.83
N ARG A 128 -7.33 -2.70 -1.18
CA ARG A 128 -5.90 -2.61 -0.86
C ARG A 128 -5.76 -2.34 0.63
N CYS A 129 -5.05 -3.19 1.35
CA CYS A 129 -4.76 -2.98 2.77
C CYS A 129 -3.28 -3.19 3.08
N TYR A 130 -2.84 -2.58 4.17
CA TYR A 130 -1.54 -2.80 4.78
C TYR A 130 -1.73 -2.94 6.29
N LEU A 131 -1.31 -4.08 6.83
CA LEU A 131 -1.38 -4.39 8.26
C LEU A 131 0.04 -4.44 8.84
N ASP A 132 0.25 -3.77 9.97
CA ASP A 132 1.38 -4.10 10.86
C ASP A 132 0.81 -4.86 12.07
N ILE A 133 1.27 -6.09 12.27
CA ILE A 133 0.95 -6.92 13.43
C ILE A 133 2.17 -6.88 14.36
N ASP A 134 2.05 -6.15 15.46
CA ASP A 134 3.12 -5.96 16.43
C ASP A 134 3.15 -7.13 17.41
N LEU A 135 4.15 -7.99 17.25
CA LEU A 135 4.47 -9.12 18.12
C LEU A 135 5.74 -8.83 18.92
N THR A 136 6.17 -7.57 19.05
CA THR A 136 7.46 -7.22 19.63
C THR A 136 7.61 -7.71 21.07
N GLU A 137 6.54 -7.64 21.87
CA GLU A 137 6.57 -8.11 23.26
C GLU A 137 6.77 -9.64 23.40
N SER A 138 6.29 -10.41 22.42
CA SER A 138 6.33 -11.89 22.47
C SER A 138 7.48 -12.49 21.70
N LEU A 139 7.77 -11.93 20.51
CA LEU A 139 8.67 -12.49 19.51
C LEU A 139 9.73 -11.50 19.03
N SER A 140 9.72 -10.25 19.52
CA SER A 140 10.60 -9.17 19.05
C SER A 140 10.53 -8.95 17.53
N GLN A 141 9.33 -9.05 16.97
CA GLN A 141 9.06 -8.98 15.54
C GLN A 141 7.81 -8.15 15.26
N VAL A 142 7.81 -7.46 14.11
CA VAL A 142 6.60 -6.88 13.51
C VAL A 142 6.39 -7.59 12.18
N ILE A 143 5.18 -8.13 11.98
CA ILE A 143 4.79 -8.75 10.72
C ILE A 143 4.06 -7.71 9.91
N GLN A 144 4.54 -7.45 8.70
CA GLN A 144 3.88 -6.54 7.77
C GLN A 144 3.14 -7.37 6.72
N VAL A 145 1.88 -7.02 6.45
CA VAL A 145 1.04 -7.73 5.48
C VAL A 145 0.45 -6.74 4.50
N ALA A 146 0.98 -6.74 3.29
CA ALA A 146 0.45 -6.02 2.15
C ALA A 146 -0.63 -6.90 1.48
N ILE A 147 -1.86 -6.43 1.41
CA ILE A 147 -3.02 -7.19 0.91
C ILE A 147 -3.60 -6.53 -0.34
N GLY A 148 -3.76 -7.31 -1.42
CA GLY A 148 -4.22 -6.81 -2.71
C GLY A 148 -3.04 -6.41 -3.61
N GLY A 149 -3.01 -6.99 -4.81
CA GLY A 149 -1.93 -6.82 -5.79
C GLY A 149 -2.04 -5.56 -6.65
N GLY A 150 -1.05 -5.33 -7.51
CA GLY A 150 -1.03 -4.22 -8.45
C GLY A 150 -0.47 -2.90 -7.90
N TYR A 151 0.27 -2.96 -6.79
CA TYR A 151 0.97 -1.83 -6.18
C TYR A 151 2.47 -2.06 -6.01
N GLN A 152 2.89 -3.32 -5.95
CA GLN A 152 4.27 -3.76 -5.84
C GLN A 152 4.51 -4.88 -6.86
N LEU A 153 5.78 -5.17 -7.15
CA LEU A 153 6.16 -6.27 -8.04
C LEU A 153 6.04 -7.61 -7.29
N PRO A 154 5.84 -8.73 -7.99
CA PRO A 154 5.99 -10.03 -7.36
C PRO A 154 7.45 -10.31 -7.03
N ASN A 155 7.66 -11.11 -5.97
CA ASN A 155 8.95 -11.71 -5.63
C ASN A 155 10.12 -10.70 -5.58
N GLN A 156 9.87 -9.57 -4.90
CA GLN A 156 10.74 -8.38 -4.90
C GLN A 156 12.14 -8.61 -4.33
N GLY A 157 12.25 -9.50 -3.34
CA GLY A 157 13.51 -9.94 -2.74
C GLY A 157 14.02 -11.28 -3.28
N PHE A 158 13.49 -11.77 -4.42
CA PHE A 158 13.97 -12.96 -5.12
C PHE A 158 14.12 -14.23 -4.26
N GLU A 159 13.18 -14.50 -3.36
CA GLU A 159 13.19 -15.71 -2.52
C GLU A 159 12.50 -16.91 -3.19
N GLY A 160 11.54 -16.64 -4.08
CA GLY A 160 10.82 -17.65 -4.86
C GLY A 160 11.47 -17.96 -6.20
N TRP A 161 11.71 -19.23 -6.49
CA TRP A 161 12.32 -19.70 -7.74
C TRP A 161 11.63 -20.96 -8.23
N HIS A 162 11.57 -21.12 -9.55
CA HIS A 162 11.14 -22.35 -10.18
C HIS A 162 12.19 -22.84 -11.17
N THR A 163 12.08 -24.12 -11.54
CA THR A 163 12.94 -24.72 -12.56
C THR A 163 12.20 -24.70 -13.89
N SER A 164 12.81 -24.12 -14.91
CA SER A 164 12.31 -24.12 -16.28
C SER A 164 12.42 -25.52 -16.90
N ALA A 165 11.83 -25.70 -18.09
CA ALA A 165 11.79 -27.01 -18.77
C ALA A 165 13.19 -27.61 -19.08
N ASP A 166 14.22 -26.77 -19.16
CA ASP A 166 15.59 -27.15 -19.51
C ASP A 166 16.52 -27.26 -18.27
N ASP A 167 15.96 -27.44 -17.07
CA ASP A 167 16.69 -27.52 -15.78
C ASP A 167 17.42 -26.22 -15.35
N PHE A 168 17.07 -25.08 -15.96
CA PHE A 168 17.54 -23.75 -15.50
C PHE A 168 16.56 -23.16 -14.50
N VAL A 169 16.94 -22.08 -13.81
CA VAL A 169 16.10 -21.47 -12.78
C VAL A 169 15.74 -20.03 -13.14
N GLU A 170 14.48 -19.67 -12.95
CA GLU A 170 13.98 -18.30 -13.06
C GLU A 170 13.30 -17.90 -11.74
N PRO A 171 13.42 -16.64 -11.29
CA PRO A 171 12.66 -16.17 -10.14
C PRO A 171 11.17 -16.11 -10.51
N ASN A 172 10.29 -16.47 -9.59
CA ASN A 172 8.85 -16.41 -9.86
C ASN A 172 8.42 -14.98 -10.24
N GLY A 173 7.60 -14.85 -11.29
CA GLY A 173 7.17 -13.56 -11.84
C GLY A 173 8.23 -12.77 -12.62
N TRP A 174 9.43 -13.31 -12.81
CA TRP A 174 10.54 -12.71 -13.55
C TRP A 174 11.12 -13.69 -14.58
N HIS A 175 11.54 -13.16 -15.72
CA HIS A 175 11.89 -13.97 -16.87
C HIS A 175 13.18 -13.48 -17.53
N SER A 176 13.90 -14.41 -18.13
CA SER A 176 15.14 -14.19 -18.87
C SER A 176 15.08 -15.00 -20.18
N PHE A 177 16.21 -15.35 -20.77
CA PHE A 177 16.30 -16.07 -22.04
C PHE A 177 15.84 -17.53 -21.95
N GLU A 178 15.74 -18.09 -20.75
CA GLU A 178 15.28 -19.44 -20.44
C GLU A 178 13.83 -19.68 -20.89
N SER A 179 12.99 -18.65 -20.81
CA SER A 179 11.58 -18.67 -21.24
C SER A 179 11.31 -17.80 -22.48
N ALA A 180 12.37 -17.36 -23.18
CA ALA A 180 12.26 -16.45 -24.31
C ALA A 180 11.43 -16.98 -25.49
N SER A 181 10.89 -16.06 -26.26
CA SER A 181 10.36 -16.31 -27.61
C SER A 181 11.33 -15.88 -28.69
N GLY A 182 11.01 -16.16 -29.96
CA GLY A 182 11.74 -15.67 -31.12
C GLY A 182 12.60 -16.73 -31.81
N ALA A 183 13.03 -16.40 -33.03
CA ALA A 183 13.73 -17.34 -33.92
C ALA A 183 15.13 -17.76 -33.41
N MET A 184 15.71 -16.97 -32.51
CA MET A 184 17.04 -17.20 -31.93
C MET A 184 16.98 -17.62 -30.45
N ALA A 185 15.80 -17.87 -29.88
CA ALA A 185 15.65 -18.22 -28.46
C ALA A 185 16.51 -19.43 -28.06
N SER A 186 16.51 -20.50 -28.88
CA SER A 186 17.32 -21.70 -28.62
C SER A 186 18.84 -21.47 -28.72
N LEU A 187 19.28 -20.33 -29.27
CA LEU A 187 20.69 -19.95 -29.39
C LEU A 187 21.10 -18.90 -28.36
N ALA A 188 20.15 -18.23 -27.71
CA ALA A 188 20.43 -17.19 -26.73
C ALA A 188 21.11 -17.73 -25.46
N GLY A 189 20.91 -19.00 -25.13
CA GLY A 189 21.55 -19.63 -23.98
C GLY A 189 21.05 -19.07 -22.64
N HIS A 190 21.87 -19.22 -21.61
CA HIS A 190 21.48 -18.99 -20.21
C HIS A 190 22.15 -17.76 -19.63
N HIS A 191 21.37 -16.96 -18.91
CA HIS A 191 21.74 -15.59 -18.56
C HIS A 191 21.27 -15.15 -17.18
N ILE A 192 20.58 -16.02 -16.44
CA ILE A 192 20.13 -15.77 -15.08
C ILE A 192 20.50 -16.95 -14.17
N ALA A 193 20.74 -16.66 -12.90
CA ALA A 193 20.95 -17.66 -11.86
C ALA A 193 20.52 -17.12 -10.50
N LYS A 194 20.15 -18.05 -9.60
CA LYS A 194 20.02 -17.78 -8.17
C LYS A 194 21.39 -17.57 -7.54
N SER A 195 21.57 -16.50 -6.77
CA SER A 195 22.76 -16.24 -5.97
C SER A 195 22.44 -16.31 -4.48
N ASP A 196 23.39 -16.80 -3.67
CA ASP A 196 23.35 -16.75 -2.20
C ASP A 196 24.00 -15.48 -1.61
N ASP A 197 24.57 -14.62 -2.47
CA ASP A 197 24.94 -13.26 -2.12
C ASP A 197 23.70 -12.37 -2.29
N ALA A 198 23.03 -12.09 -1.18
CA ALA A 198 21.79 -11.32 -1.13
C ALA A 198 21.96 -10.05 -0.27
N HIS A 199 21.18 -9.02 -0.56
CA HIS A 199 21.12 -7.80 0.27
C HIS A 199 20.25 -8.06 1.51
N SER A 200 19.08 -8.65 1.30
CA SER A 200 18.20 -9.16 2.34
C SER A 200 17.94 -10.66 2.10
N GLY A 201 17.24 -11.34 3.02
CA GLY A 201 16.86 -12.73 2.81
C GLY A 201 18.02 -13.70 2.56
N LYS A 202 17.84 -14.62 1.62
CA LYS A 202 18.77 -15.72 1.30
C LYS A 202 19.19 -15.74 -0.16
N ALA A 203 18.49 -15.02 -1.02
CA ALA A 203 18.74 -15.10 -2.44
C ALA A 203 18.60 -13.77 -3.15
N SER A 204 19.41 -13.59 -4.18
CA SER A 204 19.25 -12.50 -5.14
C SER A 204 19.24 -13.05 -6.57
N ALA A 205 18.75 -12.24 -7.51
CA ALA A 205 18.82 -12.56 -8.92
C ALA A 205 20.17 -12.11 -9.51
N ARG A 206 20.94 -13.04 -10.07
CA ARG A 206 22.18 -12.74 -10.79
C ARG A 206 21.95 -12.90 -12.30
N ILE A 207 22.01 -11.80 -13.03
CA ILE A 207 22.07 -11.81 -14.50
C ILE A 207 23.51 -11.63 -14.97
N PHE A 208 23.89 -12.28 -16.08
CA PHE A 208 25.27 -12.25 -16.57
C PHE A 208 25.36 -12.29 -18.09
N ALA A 209 26.36 -11.61 -18.65
CA ALA A 209 26.65 -11.61 -20.08
C ALA A 209 27.52 -12.81 -20.48
N THR A 210 27.34 -13.29 -21.70
CA THR A 210 28.14 -14.37 -22.29
C THR A 210 28.61 -13.99 -23.69
N SER A 211 29.57 -14.73 -24.24
CA SER A 211 29.95 -14.59 -25.66
C SER A 211 29.34 -15.73 -26.47
N ILE A 212 28.54 -15.37 -27.47
CA ILE A 212 27.87 -16.30 -28.38
C ILE A 212 28.35 -16.00 -29.79
N PHE A 213 29.13 -16.91 -30.38
CA PHE A 213 29.77 -16.72 -31.69
C PHE A 213 30.60 -15.42 -31.81
N GLY A 214 31.22 -14.96 -30.72
CA GLY A 214 32.01 -13.73 -30.68
C GLY A 214 31.19 -12.45 -30.51
N ILE A 215 29.87 -12.55 -30.41
CA ILE A 215 28.96 -11.44 -30.06
C ILE A 215 28.77 -11.47 -28.54
N ILE A 216 28.81 -10.32 -27.88
CA ILE A 216 28.44 -10.22 -26.47
C ILE A 216 26.92 -10.28 -26.38
N ALA A 217 26.39 -11.31 -25.72
CA ALA A 217 24.99 -11.42 -25.37
C ALA A 217 24.81 -10.89 -23.94
N ASN A 218 24.11 -9.76 -23.79
CA ASN A 218 23.88 -9.18 -22.48
C ASN A 218 22.90 -10.03 -21.68
N GLY A 219 23.25 -10.38 -20.44
CA GLY A 219 22.28 -10.92 -19.50
C GLY A 219 21.19 -9.88 -19.23
N THR A 220 19.93 -10.29 -19.32
CA THR A 220 18.76 -9.43 -19.18
C THR A 220 17.65 -10.19 -18.46
N MET A 221 17.02 -9.55 -17.49
CA MET A 221 15.85 -10.05 -16.76
C MET A 221 14.70 -9.06 -16.86
N THR A 222 13.47 -9.54 -16.93
CA THR A 222 12.29 -8.71 -17.08
C THR A 222 11.04 -9.29 -16.40
N THR A 223 10.08 -8.45 -16.01
CA THR A 223 8.73 -8.90 -15.60
C THR A 223 7.85 -9.29 -16.80
N GLY A 224 8.28 -8.97 -18.02
CA GLY A 224 7.64 -9.36 -19.27
C GLY A 224 8.21 -10.66 -19.82
N ARG A 225 8.26 -10.80 -21.14
CA ARG A 225 8.94 -11.88 -21.84
C ARG A 225 10.12 -11.36 -22.66
N MET A 226 11.23 -12.08 -22.65
CA MET A 226 12.31 -11.85 -23.60
C MET A 226 11.95 -12.37 -24.99
N ASN A 227 12.22 -11.59 -26.04
CA ASN A 227 12.19 -12.01 -27.43
C ASN A 227 13.60 -11.97 -27.99
N ALA A 228 14.17 -13.14 -28.33
CA ALA A 228 15.42 -13.29 -29.06
C ALA A 228 15.09 -13.48 -30.56
N GLY A 229 14.85 -12.37 -31.25
CA GLY A 229 14.37 -12.36 -32.62
C GLY A 229 15.46 -12.39 -33.70
N ALA A 230 16.68 -11.93 -33.40
CA ALA A 230 17.72 -11.72 -34.40
C ALA A 230 19.14 -11.92 -33.86
N MET A 231 20.09 -12.24 -34.75
CA MET A 231 21.52 -12.39 -34.41
C MET A 231 22.20 -11.05 -34.11
N THR A 232 21.72 -9.95 -34.69
CA THR A 232 22.28 -8.61 -34.47
C THR A 232 21.72 -8.05 -33.17
N ALA A 233 22.57 -7.79 -32.18
CA ALA A 233 22.13 -7.38 -30.84
C ALA A 233 21.24 -6.13 -30.84
N THR A 234 21.49 -5.16 -31.73
CA THR A 234 20.73 -3.90 -31.84
C THR A 234 19.46 -4.00 -32.69
N ASP A 235 19.11 -5.17 -33.20
CA ASP A 235 17.88 -5.35 -33.98
C ASP A 235 16.66 -5.22 -33.05
N PRO A 236 15.62 -4.45 -33.40
CA PRO A 236 14.44 -4.25 -32.55
C PRO A 236 13.64 -5.54 -32.29
N ALA A 237 13.86 -6.60 -33.05
CA ALA A 237 13.31 -7.92 -32.75
C ALA A 237 13.94 -8.54 -31.49
N ASN A 238 15.06 -8.02 -30.98
CA ASN A 238 15.60 -8.36 -29.68
C ASN A 238 15.08 -7.37 -28.63
N ASN A 239 14.15 -7.81 -27.79
CA ASN A 239 13.47 -6.95 -26.82
C ASN A 239 12.94 -7.72 -25.62
N ALA A 240 12.61 -7.01 -24.55
CA ALA A 240 11.66 -7.44 -23.54
C ALA A 240 10.27 -6.86 -23.89
N TYR A 241 9.20 -7.63 -23.72
CA TYR A 241 7.85 -7.14 -24.01
C TYR A 241 6.82 -7.61 -23.00
N LEU A 242 5.72 -6.86 -22.88
CA LEU A 242 4.50 -7.31 -22.20
C LEU A 242 3.31 -7.27 -23.15
N ASP A 243 2.33 -8.13 -22.91
CA ASP A 243 1.02 -8.13 -23.56
C ASP A 243 0.01 -8.89 -22.71
N MET A 244 -0.91 -8.19 -22.06
CA MET A 244 -1.94 -8.79 -21.20
C MET A 244 -3.00 -9.59 -21.97
N THR A 245 -3.01 -9.52 -23.30
CA THR A 245 -3.90 -10.37 -24.12
C THR A 245 -3.33 -11.76 -24.37
N SER A 246 -2.04 -11.95 -24.09
CA SER A 246 -1.38 -13.24 -24.17
C SER A 246 -1.85 -14.17 -23.04
N ASN A 247 -2.10 -15.44 -23.38
CA ASN A 247 -2.36 -16.51 -22.42
C ASN A 247 -1.13 -17.38 -22.17
N ALA A 248 0.06 -16.96 -22.64
CA ALA A 248 1.30 -17.68 -22.40
C ALA A 248 1.71 -17.53 -20.93
N ILE A 249 2.17 -18.65 -20.36
CA ILE A 249 2.66 -18.75 -18.98
C ILE A 249 4.02 -19.44 -18.99
N ASP A 250 4.81 -19.20 -17.95
CA ASP A 250 6.10 -19.86 -17.71
C ASP A 250 5.95 -21.26 -17.09
N GLY A 251 7.06 -21.81 -16.57
CA GLY A 251 7.07 -23.12 -15.89
C GLY A 251 6.41 -23.13 -14.51
N ASN A 252 6.29 -21.97 -13.84
CA ASN A 252 5.60 -21.79 -12.57
C ASN A 252 4.10 -21.51 -12.75
N GLY A 253 3.68 -21.19 -13.98
CA GLY A 253 2.32 -20.75 -14.29
C GLY A 253 2.12 -19.24 -14.20
N ASP A 254 3.20 -18.48 -14.08
CA ASP A 254 3.17 -17.02 -14.07
C ASP A 254 2.98 -16.49 -15.50
N PRO A 255 2.15 -15.46 -15.70
CA PRO A 255 2.08 -14.78 -16.99
C PRO A 255 3.32 -13.91 -17.22
N PHE A 256 3.64 -13.65 -18.48
CA PHE A 256 4.71 -12.73 -18.89
C PHE A 256 4.29 -11.24 -18.80
N TYR A 257 3.63 -10.86 -17.70
CA TYR A 257 3.30 -9.48 -17.36
C TYR A 257 2.97 -9.39 -15.87
N VAL A 258 3.18 -8.20 -15.29
CA VAL A 258 2.76 -7.90 -13.92
C VAL A 258 1.62 -6.89 -13.94
N PRO A 259 0.43 -7.21 -13.37
CA PRO A 259 -0.64 -6.24 -13.21
C PRO A 259 -0.20 -5.05 -12.35
N MET A 260 -0.58 -3.84 -12.75
CA MET A 260 -0.25 -2.60 -12.06
C MET A 260 -1.43 -1.64 -12.13
N TYR A 261 -1.94 -1.20 -10.98
CA TYR A 261 -3.14 -0.37 -10.88
C TYR A 261 -2.89 0.99 -10.22
N SER A 262 -1.62 1.30 -9.94
CA SER A 262 -1.23 2.49 -9.21
C SER A 262 -0.24 3.36 -9.98
N ARG A 263 0.08 4.52 -9.40
CA ARG A 263 0.99 5.52 -9.94
C ARG A 263 2.09 5.85 -8.91
N PRO A 264 3.16 5.04 -8.83
CA PRO A 264 4.28 5.25 -7.93
C PRO A 264 5.13 6.46 -8.33
N ASP A 265 5.77 7.08 -7.35
CA ASP A 265 6.61 8.25 -7.58
C ASP A 265 7.98 7.85 -8.16
N SER A 266 8.53 6.71 -7.73
CA SER A 266 9.79 6.17 -8.21
C SER A 266 9.85 4.65 -8.07
N ILE A 267 10.83 4.04 -8.72
CA ILE A 267 11.27 2.66 -8.47
C ILE A 267 12.66 2.71 -7.80
N ALA A 268 12.94 1.80 -6.88
CA ALA A 268 14.26 1.58 -6.31
C ALA A 268 14.61 0.09 -6.28
N MET A 269 15.90 -0.22 -6.26
CA MET A 269 16.43 -1.57 -6.15
C MET A 269 17.85 -1.55 -5.58
N TRP A 270 18.28 -2.65 -4.98
CA TRP A 270 19.66 -2.88 -4.60
C TRP A 270 20.39 -3.64 -5.70
N VAL A 271 21.59 -3.18 -6.07
CA VAL A 271 22.40 -3.83 -7.11
C VAL A 271 23.86 -4.03 -6.70
N LYS A 272 24.47 -5.10 -7.21
CA LYS A 272 25.92 -5.22 -7.38
C LYS A 272 26.22 -5.39 -8.86
N PHE A 273 26.98 -4.47 -9.44
CA PHE A 273 27.38 -4.57 -10.84
C PHE A 273 28.89 -4.69 -10.96
N SER A 274 29.36 -5.57 -11.85
CA SER A 274 30.76 -5.65 -12.25
C SER A 274 30.90 -5.97 -13.74
N GLN A 275 31.96 -5.44 -14.35
CA GLN A 275 32.36 -5.85 -15.69
C GLN A 275 33.37 -6.99 -15.64
N GLY A 276 33.23 -7.98 -16.51
CA GLY A 276 34.20 -9.07 -16.63
C GLY A 276 35.57 -8.55 -17.08
N THR A 277 35.57 -7.67 -18.09
CA THR A 277 36.68 -6.85 -18.54
C THR A 277 36.22 -5.39 -18.58
N PRO A 278 36.87 -4.47 -17.86
CA PRO A 278 36.50 -3.05 -17.88
C PRO A 278 36.44 -2.49 -19.30
N ASN A 279 35.32 -1.87 -19.65
CA ASN A 279 35.09 -1.25 -20.94
C ASN A 279 34.65 0.20 -20.72
N SER A 280 35.56 1.15 -20.95
CA SER A 280 35.30 2.57 -20.72
C SER A 280 34.29 3.19 -21.70
N ASP A 281 34.13 2.60 -22.88
CA ASP A 281 33.19 3.09 -23.90
C ASP A 281 31.76 2.64 -23.58
N HIS A 282 31.61 1.52 -22.86
CA HIS A 282 30.32 0.95 -22.45
C HIS A 282 30.36 0.50 -20.97
N PRO A 283 30.50 1.45 -20.01
CA PRO A 283 30.84 1.13 -18.62
C PRO A 283 29.63 0.83 -17.73
N TYR A 284 28.40 0.92 -18.25
CA TYR A 284 27.19 0.94 -17.44
C TYR A 284 26.24 -0.21 -17.74
N ALA A 285 25.72 -0.82 -16.68
CA ALA A 285 24.48 -1.58 -16.72
C ALA A 285 23.26 -0.65 -16.76
N THR A 286 22.07 -1.19 -16.98
CA THR A 286 20.83 -0.40 -17.07
C THR A 286 19.66 -1.10 -16.39
N PHE A 287 18.69 -0.30 -15.94
CA PHE A 287 17.32 -0.75 -15.76
C PHE A 287 16.32 0.24 -16.36
N SER A 288 15.14 -0.26 -16.72
CA SER A 288 13.97 0.51 -17.10
C SER A 288 12.72 -0.05 -16.40
N ALA A 289 11.72 0.80 -16.18
CA ALA A 289 10.40 0.43 -15.73
C ALA A 289 9.35 1.24 -16.50
N VAL A 290 8.38 0.57 -17.12
CA VAL A 290 7.37 1.21 -17.97
C VAL A 290 5.99 0.72 -17.58
N ILE A 291 5.16 1.65 -17.12
CA ILE A 291 3.76 1.40 -16.77
C ILE A 291 2.92 1.64 -18.03
N THR A 292 2.03 0.71 -18.37
CA THR A 292 1.20 0.75 -19.58
C THR A 292 -0.26 0.42 -19.29
N ASP A 293 -1.12 0.57 -20.31
CA ASP A 293 -2.52 0.12 -20.27
C ASP A 293 -2.72 -1.39 -20.44
N GLY A 294 -1.63 -2.16 -20.48
CA GLY A 294 -1.62 -3.62 -20.65
C GLY A 294 -1.61 -4.12 -22.09
N SER A 295 -1.85 -3.28 -23.09
CA SER A 295 -1.62 -3.65 -24.49
C SER A 295 -0.13 -3.75 -24.81
N TYR A 296 0.20 -4.40 -25.94
CA TYR A 296 1.57 -4.70 -26.32
C TYR A 296 2.52 -3.49 -26.17
N TYR A 297 3.61 -3.69 -25.47
CA TYR A 297 4.72 -2.75 -25.32
C TYR A 297 6.04 -3.52 -25.32
N GLN A 298 7.09 -2.96 -25.91
CA GLN A 298 8.44 -3.54 -25.85
C GLN A 298 9.51 -2.52 -25.47
N ASP A 299 10.59 -3.01 -24.88
CA ASP A 299 11.81 -2.30 -24.56
C ASP A 299 13.03 -3.06 -25.13
N PRO A 300 13.88 -2.46 -25.98
CA PRO A 300 13.77 -1.09 -26.52
C PRO A 300 12.54 -0.86 -27.40
N GLU A 301 12.01 0.36 -27.37
CA GLU A 301 10.90 0.76 -28.23
C GLU A 301 11.31 0.74 -29.71
N ASP A 302 10.49 0.11 -30.56
CA ASP A 302 10.65 0.10 -32.01
C ASP A 302 9.89 1.24 -32.72
N LYS A 303 9.03 1.94 -31.97
CA LYS A 303 8.16 3.02 -32.45
C LYS A 303 7.63 3.84 -31.27
N ASP A 304 6.89 4.89 -31.58
CA ASP A 304 6.15 5.65 -30.57
C ASP A 304 4.95 4.85 -30.04
N TYR A 305 4.87 4.73 -28.73
CA TYR A 305 3.79 4.04 -28.02
C TYR A 305 2.82 5.02 -27.37
N THR A 306 1.52 4.88 -27.66
CA THR A 306 0.46 5.73 -27.07
C THR A 306 -0.15 5.15 -25.80
N ASN A 307 0.18 3.89 -25.48
CA ASN A 307 -0.32 3.13 -24.34
C ASN A 307 0.56 3.24 -23.08
N VAL A 308 1.61 4.06 -23.11
CA VAL A 308 2.50 4.28 -21.97
C VAL A 308 1.93 5.32 -21.02
N VAL A 309 1.88 4.97 -19.73
CA VAL A 309 1.44 5.82 -18.62
C VAL A 309 2.62 6.56 -17.97
N ALA A 310 3.73 5.86 -17.76
CA ALA A 310 4.95 6.44 -17.19
C ALA A 310 6.18 5.59 -17.49
N LYS A 311 7.35 6.24 -17.48
CA LYS A 311 8.66 5.58 -17.63
C LYS A 311 9.60 6.00 -16.50
N ALA A 312 10.38 5.06 -15.98
CA ALA A 312 11.56 5.31 -15.16
C ALA A 312 12.74 4.56 -15.81
N LYS A 313 13.94 5.16 -15.80
CA LYS A 313 15.13 4.56 -16.39
C LYS A 313 16.38 5.01 -15.64
N ASN A 314 17.33 4.09 -15.47
CA ASN A 314 18.71 4.41 -15.10
C ASN A 314 19.64 3.63 -16.02
N ASN A 315 20.42 4.33 -16.84
CA ASN A 315 21.39 3.79 -17.79
C ASN A 315 22.84 4.09 -17.38
N GLU A 316 23.07 4.49 -16.12
CA GLU A 316 24.37 4.90 -15.59
C GLU A 316 24.75 4.07 -14.35
N ILE A 317 24.38 2.79 -14.32
CA ILE A 317 24.73 1.88 -13.23
C ILE A 317 26.21 1.49 -13.39
N ALA A 318 27.08 2.16 -12.65
CA ALA A 318 28.52 1.89 -12.61
C ALA A 318 28.88 0.67 -11.75
N THR A 319 30.07 0.11 -11.96
CA THR A 319 30.60 -0.97 -11.12
C THR A 319 30.56 -0.57 -9.64
N THR A 320 30.13 -1.49 -8.77
CA THR A 320 29.87 -1.21 -7.35
C THR A 320 30.95 -1.71 -6.40
N ASP A 321 32.09 -2.17 -6.93
CA ASP A 321 33.21 -2.74 -6.18
C ASP A 321 32.79 -3.85 -5.19
N GLY A 322 31.85 -4.70 -5.62
CA GLY A 322 31.34 -5.83 -4.83
C GLY A 322 30.42 -5.44 -3.67
N LYS A 323 29.92 -4.19 -3.64
CA LYS A 323 29.01 -3.71 -2.59
C LYS A 323 27.60 -3.53 -3.13
N TRP A 324 26.62 -3.84 -2.29
CA TRP A 324 25.23 -3.50 -2.55
C TRP A 324 25.06 -1.97 -2.56
N VAL A 325 24.51 -1.44 -3.65
CA VAL A 325 24.21 -0.02 -3.81
C VAL A 325 22.73 0.11 -4.14
N ARG A 326 22.01 0.90 -3.35
CA ARG A 326 20.62 1.27 -3.64
C ARG A 326 20.60 2.31 -4.75
N ILE A 327 19.92 2.00 -5.85
CA ILE A 327 19.67 2.91 -6.97
C ILE A 327 18.17 3.19 -7.07
N SER A 328 17.83 4.33 -7.67
CA SER A 328 16.43 4.71 -7.88
C SER A 328 16.27 5.58 -9.12
N ALA A 329 15.11 5.52 -9.75
CA ALA A 329 14.71 6.42 -10.82
C ALA A 329 13.26 6.89 -10.62
N PRO A 330 12.97 8.19 -10.78
CA PRO A 330 11.61 8.70 -10.71
C PRO A 330 10.81 8.29 -11.95
N PHE A 331 9.51 8.08 -11.77
CA PHE A 331 8.59 7.91 -12.90
C PHE A 331 8.27 9.26 -13.53
N VAL A 332 8.56 9.38 -14.83
CA VAL A 332 8.09 10.47 -15.67
C VAL A 332 6.77 10.05 -16.30
N TYR A 333 5.69 10.69 -15.84
CA TYR A 333 4.34 10.45 -16.35
C TYR A 333 4.11 11.13 -17.68
N THR A 334 3.44 10.43 -18.59
CA THR A 334 2.96 11.02 -19.84
C THR A 334 1.73 11.88 -19.57
N GLU A 335 1.44 12.83 -20.47
CA GLU A 335 0.25 13.68 -20.41
C GLU A 335 -1.02 12.97 -20.94
N ASN A 336 -0.91 11.71 -21.37
CA ASN A 336 -2.07 10.97 -21.85
C ASN A 336 -2.95 10.51 -20.67
N SER A 337 -4.26 10.49 -20.87
CA SER A 337 -5.22 10.07 -19.85
C SER A 337 -5.42 8.56 -19.85
N VAL A 338 -4.32 7.81 -19.86
CA VAL A 338 -4.32 6.35 -19.91
C VAL A 338 -4.20 5.78 -18.50
N ASP A 339 -5.02 4.77 -18.19
CA ASP A 339 -5.02 4.11 -16.89
C ASP A 339 -3.99 2.98 -16.82
N PRO A 340 -3.24 2.87 -15.72
CA PRO A 340 -2.28 1.79 -15.53
C PRO A 340 -3.00 0.44 -15.42
N LYS A 341 -2.49 -0.57 -16.14
CA LYS A 341 -2.91 -1.96 -16.00
C LYS A 341 -1.75 -2.95 -15.89
N ALA A 342 -0.57 -2.61 -16.41
CA ALA A 342 0.61 -3.46 -16.33
C ALA A 342 1.91 -2.66 -16.18
N VAL A 343 2.98 -3.35 -15.78
CA VAL A 343 4.34 -2.79 -15.74
C VAL A 343 5.37 -3.76 -16.32
N LEU A 344 6.23 -3.23 -17.20
CA LEU A 344 7.44 -3.90 -17.70
C LEU A 344 8.65 -3.34 -16.96
N VAL A 345 9.31 -4.14 -16.14
CA VAL A 345 10.63 -3.79 -15.57
C VAL A 345 11.67 -4.63 -16.27
N THR A 346 12.78 -4.04 -16.68
CA THR A 346 13.88 -4.72 -17.38
C THR A 346 15.20 -4.29 -16.77
N VAL A 347 16.07 -5.23 -16.43
CA VAL A 347 17.45 -4.99 -15.97
C VAL A 347 18.39 -5.69 -16.94
N SER A 348 19.45 -5.01 -17.38
CA SER A 348 20.45 -5.58 -18.29
C SER A 348 21.88 -5.26 -17.86
N THR A 349 22.77 -6.20 -18.13
CA THR A 349 24.22 -6.12 -17.86
C THR A 349 24.95 -5.01 -18.63
N ASN A 350 24.34 -4.45 -19.68
CA ASN A 350 24.86 -3.26 -20.35
C ASN A 350 23.74 -2.33 -20.84
N ALA A 351 23.98 -1.02 -20.85
CA ALA A 351 23.06 -0.03 -21.38
C ALA A 351 22.94 -0.04 -22.91
N ASP A 352 23.98 -0.53 -23.60
CA ASP A 352 24.05 -0.61 -25.06
C ASP A 352 23.98 -2.09 -25.52
N PRO A 353 22.99 -2.48 -26.34
CA PRO A 353 22.83 -3.86 -26.78
C PRO A 353 24.08 -4.40 -27.50
N GLY A 354 24.58 -5.53 -27.00
CA GLY A 354 25.75 -6.23 -27.54
C GLY A 354 27.10 -5.64 -27.14
N GLN A 355 27.12 -4.68 -26.21
CA GLN A 355 28.34 -4.05 -25.71
C GLN A 355 28.68 -4.52 -24.29
N GLY A 356 29.78 -3.98 -23.74
CA GLY A 356 30.34 -4.39 -22.45
C GLY A 356 31.42 -5.44 -22.64
N SER A 357 31.36 -6.50 -21.84
CA SER A 357 32.27 -7.65 -21.95
C SER A 357 31.59 -8.98 -21.62
N ASP A 358 32.23 -10.09 -21.98
CA ASP A 358 31.80 -11.38 -21.49
C ASP A 358 32.00 -11.44 -19.98
N LYS A 359 31.03 -12.01 -19.25
CA LYS A 359 31.02 -12.10 -17.78
C LYS A 359 30.73 -10.78 -17.04
N ASP A 360 30.25 -9.73 -17.72
CA ASP A 360 29.55 -8.65 -17.03
C ASP A 360 28.40 -9.27 -16.22
N GLU A 361 28.19 -8.83 -14.98
CA GLU A 361 27.13 -9.36 -14.13
C GLU A 361 26.47 -8.28 -13.28
N VAL A 362 25.16 -8.41 -13.10
CA VAL A 362 24.37 -7.62 -12.17
C VAL A 362 23.67 -8.59 -11.22
N LEU A 363 23.93 -8.45 -9.92
CA LEU A 363 23.05 -9.01 -8.89
C LEU A 363 22.02 -7.94 -8.53
N VAL A 364 20.77 -8.33 -8.44
CA VAL A 364 19.63 -7.47 -8.14
C VAL A 364 18.87 -8.05 -6.96
N ASP A 365 18.51 -7.19 -6.01
CA ASP A 365 17.72 -7.55 -4.85
C ASP A 365 16.80 -6.41 -4.42
N ASP A 366 15.76 -6.73 -3.64
CA ASP A 366 14.82 -5.81 -2.99
C ASP A 366 14.31 -4.68 -3.92
N ILE A 367 13.57 -5.04 -4.97
CA ILE A 367 12.97 -4.08 -5.91
C ILE A 367 11.66 -3.53 -5.36
N GLU A 368 11.55 -2.23 -5.17
CA GLU A 368 10.36 -1.58 -4.63
C GLU A 368 9.85 -0.42 -5.51
N PHE A 369 8.52 -0.29 -5.57
CA PHE A 369 7.89 0.97 -5.97
C PHE A 369 7.69 1.86 -4.74
N ILE A 370 8.05 3.14 -4.88
CA ILE A 370 7.98 4.12 -3.80
C ILE A 370 6.71 4.95 -3.98
N TYR A 371 5.94 5.08 -2.90
CA TYR A 371 4.74 5.90 -2.81
C TYR A 371 4.92 6.94 -1.70
N ASN A 372 5.10 8.21 -2.11
CA ASN A 372 5.28 9.28 -1.15
C ASN A 372 3.97 9.62 -0.43
N ALA A 373 4.09 10.09 0.80
CA ALA A 373 2.97 10.29 1.71
C ALA A 373 3.14 11.51 2.63
N LYS A 374 3.81 12.57 2.16
CA LYS A 374 4.02 13.80 2.94
C LYS A 374 3.17 14.96 2.42
N VAL A 375 2.60 15.72 3.35
CA VAL A 375 1.89 16.97 2.99
C VAL A 375 2.93 18.04 2.67
N THR A 376 2.77 18.70 1.53
CA THR A 376 3.64 19.80 1.05
C THR A 376 2.98 21.17 1.20
N SER A 377 1.65 21.22 1.29
CA SER A 377 0.88 22.42 1.59
C SER A 377 -0.36 22.06 2.40
N LEU A 378 -0.66 22.86 3.43
CA LEU A 378 -1.80 22.69 4.30
C LEU A 378 -2.47 24.05 4.55
N LYS A 379 -3.75 24.15 4.18
CA LYS A 379 -4.60 25.30 4.46
C LYS A 379 -5.86 24.88 5.22
N ILE A 380 -6.37 25.77 6.06
CA ILE A 380 -7.67 25.61 6.72
C ILE A 380 -8.46 26.89 6.46
N LYS A 381 -9.69 26.77 5.94
CA LYS A 381 -10.51 27.92 5.50
C LYS A 381 -9.77 28.83 4.49
N GLY A 382 -9.00 28.23 3.60
CA GLY A 382 -8.17 28.94 2.61
C GLY A 382 -6.94 29.67 3.17
N GLN A 383 -6.71 29.65 4.49
CA GLN A 383 -5.53 30.27 5.11
C GLN A 383 -4.41 29.24 5.29
N ASP A 384 -3.19 29.61 4.91
CA ASP A 384 -2.01 28.77 5.12
C ASP A 384 -1.75 28.54 6.62
N VAL A 385 -1.45 27.30 7.00
CA VAL A 385 -1.06 26.97 8.37
C VAL A 385 0.29 27.62 8.69
N PRO A 386 0.39 28.48 9.73
CA PRO A 386 1.62 29.21 10.02
C PRO A 386 2.82 28.30 10.31
N GLY A 387 3.93 28.54 9.62
CA GLY A 387 5.17 27.78 9.82
C GLY A 387 5.07 26.31 9.41
N PHE A 388 4.17 25.97 8.48
CA PHE A 388 4.04 24.61 7.96
C PHE A 388 5.37 24.08 7.39
N SER A 389 5.72 22.85 7.76
CA SER A 389 6.86 22.10 7.24
C SER A 389 6.49 20.61 7.17
N PRO A 390 6.82 19.89 6.09
CA PRO A 390 6.51 18.46 5.98
C PRO A 390 7.05 17.59 7.11
N ASP A 391 8.10 18.03 7.80
CA ASP A 391 8.79 17.30 8.87
C ASP A 391 8.33 17.67 10.29
N LYS A 392 7.32 18.55 10.41
CA LYS A 392 6.70 18.90 11.69
C LYS A 392 5.26 18.40 11.72
N GLU A 393 4.89 17.73 12.80
CA GLU A 393 3.61 17.03 12.92
C GLU A 393 2.49 17.91 13.53
N THR A 394 2.83 18.87 14.39
CA THR A 394 1.84 19.61 15.18
C THR A 394 1.90 21.12 14.95
N TYR A 395 0.74 21.76 14.82
CA TYR A 395 0.58 23.18 14.54
C TYR A 395 -0.53 23.83 15.36
N GLU A 396 -0.45 25.16 15.44
CA GLU A 396 -1.48 25.99 16.04
C GLU A 396 -1.87 27.07 15.04
N MET A 397 -3.16 27.41 15.00
CA MET A 397 -3.66 28.59 14.31
C MET A 397 -4.88 29.15 15.05
N GLU A 398 -5.24 30.40 14.76
CA GLU A 398 -6.46 31.02 15.27
C GLU A 398 -7.38 31.34 14.09
N LEU A 399 -8.67 31.01 14.22
CA LEU A 399 -9.71 31.35 13.25
C LEU A 399 -10.96 31.85 13.97
N ASP A 400 -11.67 32.79 13.35
CA ASP A 400 -12.89 33.38 13.92
C ASP A 400 -14.17 32.64 13.50
N GLU A 401 -14.02 31.47 12.87
CA GLU A 401 -15.11 30.70 12.28
C GLU A 401 -15.05 29.22 12.70
N ALA A 402 -16.21 28.56 12.62
CA ALA A 402 -16.27 27.12 12.81
C ALA A 402 -15.55 26.38 11.69
N VAL A 403 -14.81 25.33 12.05
CA VAL A 403 -14.04 24.49 11.12
C VAL A 403 -14.69 23.12 10.99
N THR A 404 -14.74 22.61 9.77
CA THR A 404 -15.13 21.23 9.43
C THR A 404 -14.04 20.58 8.58
N ALA A 405 -14.11 19.27 8.37
CA ALA A 405 -13.12 18.55 7.55
C ALA A 405 -13.08 19.01 6.08
N GLU A 406 -14.20 19.53 5.56
CA GLU A 406 -14.29 20.08 4.20
C GLU A 406 -13.48 21.39 4.04
N ASP A 407 -13.19 22.08 5.14
CA ASP A 407 -12.42 23.32 5.15
C ASP A 407 -10.90 23.09 5.09
N ILE A 408 -10.45 21.83 5.15
CA ILE A 408 -9.05 21.45 5.13
C ILE A 408 -8.62 21.17 3.69
N GLU A 409 -7.69 21.95 3.18
CA GLU A 409 -7.08 21.78 1.86
C GLU A 409 -5.64 21.29 2.04
N VAL A 410 -5.27 20.23 1.31
CA VAL A 410 -3.95 19.62 1.38
C VAL A 410 -3.40 19.40 -0.02
N THR A 411 -2.09 19.60 -0.16
CA THR A 411 -1.31 19.06 -1.28
C THR A 411 -0.35 18.01 -0.73
N ILE A 412 -0.27 16.86 -1.38
CA ILE A 412 0.60 15.74 -1.00
C ILE A 412 1.63 15.57 -2.13
N ASP A 413 2.86 15.15 -1.78
CA ASP A 413 3.94 14.92 -2.73
C ASP A 413 3.74 13.66 -3.60
N GLY A 414 3.02 12.65 -3.10
CA GLY A 414 2.76 11.40 -3.82
C GLY A 414 1.70 11.52 -4.92
N LYS A 415 2.02 10.98 -6.11
CA LYS A 415 1.20 11.10 -7.32
C LYS A 415 -0.21 10.49 -7.21
N ALA A 416 -0.34 9.37 -6.51
CA ALA A 416 -1.61 8.70 -6.23
C ALA A 416 -1.90 8.63 -4.71
N ALA A 417 -1.32 9.55 -3.94
CA ALA A 417 -1.52 9.58 -2.50
C ALA A 417 -2.93 10.05 -2.14
N HIS A 418 -3.36 9.65 -0.94
CA HIS A 418 -4.67 9.87 -0.39
C HIS A 418 -4.62 10.74 0.85
N ALA A 419 -5.71 11.46 1.14
CA ALA A 419 -5.84 12.29 2.32
C ALA A 419 -7.04 11.86 3.18
N ALA A 420 -6.79 11.51 4.43
CA ALA A 420 -7.86 11.37 5.43
C ALA A 420 -7.88 12.59 6.34
N LYS A 421 -9.07 13.18 6.53
CA LYS A 421 -9.27 14.43 7.27
C LYS A 421 -10.38 14.25 8.30
N SER A 422 -10.15 14.71 9.52
CA SER A 422 -11.20 14.81 10.54
C SER A 422 -11.03 16.07 11.37
N VAL A 423 -12.15 16.52 11.93
CA VAL A 423 -12.19 17.66 12.85
C VAL A 423 -13.03 17.27 14.05
N GLU A 424 -12.45 17.43 15.24
CA GLU A 424 -13.15 17.29 16.51
C GLU A 424 -13.09 18.61 17.28
N LEU A 425 -14.16 18.97 18.00
CA LEU A 425 -14.16 20.13 18.89
C LEU A 425 -13.94 19.68 20.34
N ILE A 426 -12.81 20.05 20.93
CA ILE A 426 -12.46 19.76 22.32
C ILE A 426 -12.05 21.08 23.01
N ASP A 427 -12.66 21.39 24.15
CA ASP A 427 -12.27 22.53 25.01
C ASP A 427 -11.96 23.84 24.23
N ASP A 428 -12.92 24.26 23.38
CA ASP A 428 -12.87 25.45 22.52
C ASP A 428 -11.79 25.45 21.40
N HIS A 429 -11.17 24.30 21.14
CA HIS A 429 -10.25 24.07 20.02
C HIS A 429 -10.82 23.07 19.03
N TYR A 430 -10.78 23.39 17.75
CA TYR A 430 -10.92 22.39 16.71
C TYR A 430 -9.58 21.67 16.56
N ILE A 431 -9.58 20.36 16.76
CA ILE A 431 -8.45 19.47 16.49
C ILE A 431 -8.63 18.94 15.07
N CYS A 432 -7.89 19.52 14.13
CA CYS A 432 -7.89 19.10 12.74
C CYS A 432 -6.81 18.03 12.56
N SER A 433 -7.22 16.79 12.28
CA SER A 433 -6.32 15.68 12.02
C SER A 433 -6.25 15.40 10.53
N ILE A 434 -5.04 15.30 9.99
CA ILE A 434 -4.76 15.03 8.59
C ILE A 434 -3.84 13.83 8.52
N LYS A 435 -4.15 12.87 7.66
CA LYS A 435 -3.25 11.78 7.27
C LYS A 435 -3.00 11.87 5.78
N ALA A 436 -1.74 11.98 5.37
CA ALA A 436 -1.31 11.72 4.01
C ALA A 436 -0.88 10.26 3.91
N ILE A 437 -1.38 9.55 2.90
CA ILE A 437 -1.23 8.10 2.77
C ILE A 437 -0.72 7.78 1.36
N GLY A 438 0.37 7.02 1.25
CA GLY A 438 0.87 6.53 -0.03
C GLY A 438 -0.13 5.57 -0.67
N ALA A 439 -0.17 5.49 -1.99
CA ALA A 439 -1.20 4.73 -2.71
C ALA A 439 -1.23 3.22 -2.37
N ASP A 440 -0.08 2.66 -1.99
CA ASP A 440 0.06 1.27 -1.55
C ASP A 440 -0.38 1.02 -0.10
N MET A 441 -0.86 2.05 0.59
CA MET A 441 -1.28 2.05 2.00
C MET A 441 -0.15 1.77 3.01
N ALA A 442 1.11 1.65 2.59
CA ALA A 442 2.22 1.37 3.49
C ALA A 442 2.67 2.65 4.22
N GLY A 443 2.98 3.71 3.47
CA GLY A 443 3.42 4.99 4.02
C GLY A 443 2.26 5.85 4.54
N VAL A 444 2.33 6.33 5.78
CA VAL A 444 1.39 7.31 6.34
C VAL A 444 2.13 8.38 7.14
N THR A 445 1.86 9.64 6.86
CA THR A 445 2.30 10.77 7.69
C THR A 445 1.09 11.47 8.30
N SER A 446 1.12 11.73 9.60
CA SER A 446 0.02 12.40 10.32
C SER A 446 0.40 13.83 10.71
N TYR A 447 -0.56 14.74 10.57
CA TYR A 447 -0.44 16.13 10.97
C TYR A 447 -1.65 16.53 11.82
N ILE A 448 -1.41 17.35 12.84
CA ILE A 448 -2.44 17.88 13.75
C ILE A 448 -2.34 19.41 13.75
N VAL A 449 -3.47 20.08 13.51
CA VAL A 449 -3.60 21.54 13.66
C VAL A 449 -4.63 21.82 14.74
N TYR A 450 -4.17 22.46 15.81
CA TYR A 450 -5.05 23.01 16.84
C TYR A 450 -5.52 24.39 16.41
N VAL A 451 -6.80 24.50 16.06
CA VAL A 451 -7.43 25.76 15.69
C VAL A 451 -8.19 26.30 16.89
N LYS A 452 -7.71 27.38 17.47
CA LYS A 452 -8.47 28.10 18.50
C LYS A 452 -9.56 28.93 17.85
N SER A 453 -10.80 28.68 18.26
CA SER A 453 -11.98 29.38 17.75
C SER A 453 -12.30 30.58 18.62
N SER A 454 -12.49 31.76 18.01
CA SER A 454 -13.15 32.89 18.69
C SER A 454 -14.67 32.88 18.49
N ALA A 455 -15.20 31.95 17.69
CA ALA A 455 -16.61 31.84 17.38
C ALA A 455 -17.41 31.33 18.60
N THR A 456 -18.27 32.16 19.18
CA THR A 456 -19.27 31.76 20.18
C THR A 456 -20.33 30.86 19.55
N ALA A 457 -20.03 29.57 19.36
CA ALA A 457 -21.03 28.60 18.90
C ALA A 457 -21.98 28.21 20.04
N ILE A 458 -23.29 28.19 19.75
CA ILE A 458 -24.33 27.67 20.65
C ILE A 458 -24.09 26.17 20.83
N ARG A 459 -23.92 25.74 22.09
CA ARG A 459 -23.58 24.37 22.50
C ARG A 459 -24.66 23.38 22.06
N SER A 460 -24.26 22.31 21.37
CA SER A 460 -25.08 21.11 21.22
C SER A 460 -25.26 20.48 22.60
N PHE A 461 -26.51 20.38 23.05
CA PHE A 461 -26.84 19.67 24.28
C PHE A 461 -26.60 18.17 24.06
N LYS A 462 -25.73 17.54 24.86
CA LYS A 462 -25.85 16.10 25.11
C LYS A 462 -27.23 15.88 25.73
N SER A 463 -28.11 15.16 25.04
CA SER A 463 -29.37 14.69 25.61
C SER A 463 -29.06 13.76 26.77
N ALA A 464 -29.03 14.31 27.98
CA ALA A 464 -28.98 13.52 29.20
C ALA A 464 -30.33 12.78 29.33
N ASN A 465 -30.23 11.45 29.39
CA ASN A 465 -31.34 10.54 29.63
C ASN A 465 -32.32 11.07 30.68
N ASN A 466 -33.61 11.07 30.33
CA ASN A 466 -34.72 11.45 31.19
C ASN A 466 -34.76 10.59 32.48
N GLN A 467 -34.30 11.13 33.60
CA GLN A 467 -34.64 10.72 34.98
C GLN A 467 -34.61 11.95 35.91
N PRO A 468 -35.40 11.97 37.02
CA PRO A 468 -35.96 13.19 37.58
C PRO A 468 -34.92 14.09 38.25
N ALA A 469 -34.84 15.34 37.79
CA ALA A 469 -34.10 16.40 38.43
C ALA A 469 -34.74 16.82 39.75
N THR A 470 -33.92 17.13 40.76
CA THR A 470 -34.38 17.70 42.02
C THR A 470 -34.23 19.21 42.00
N TYR A 471 -35.28 19.96 42.30
CA TYR A 471 -35.28 21.42 42.23
C TYR A 471 -35.17 22.06 43.62
N PHE A 472 -34.39 23.12 43.72
CA PHE A 472 -34.21 23.93 44.91
C PHE A 472 -34.53 25.40 44.60
N THR A 473 -35.11 26.11 45.56
CA THR A 473 -35.24 27.56 45.50
C THR A 473 -33.87 28.22 45.66
N LEU A 474 -33.75 29.52 45.34
CA LEU A 474 -32.47 30.24 45.40
C LEU A 474 -31.91 30.37 46.84
N ASP A 475 -32.75 30.20 47.86
CA ASP A 475 -32.37 30.08 49.27
C ASP A 475 -31.98 28.64 49.68
N GLY A 476 -31.84 27.71 48.72
CA GLY A 476 -31.30 26.38 48.94
C GLY A 476 -32.29 25.34 49.49
N ARG A 477 -33.60 25.64 49.52
CA ARG A 477 -34.64 24.71 49.99
C ARG A 477 -35.20 23.90 48.83
N GLN A 478 -35.42 22.60 49.03
CA GLN A 478 -36.00 21.74 48.00
C GLN A 478 -37.44 22.17 47.69
N ALA A 479 -37.72 22.46 46.41
CA ALA A 479 -39.02 22.87 45.93
C ALA A 479 -39.91 21.64 45.70
N LYS A 480 -40.96 21.50 46.52
CA LYS A 480 -41.97 20.43 46.36
C LYS A 480 -43.01 20.73 45.27
N THR A 481 -43.13 21.99 44.87
CA THR A 481 -44.06 22.45 43.82
C THR A 481 -43.37 23.53 43.01
N LEU A 482 -43.43 23.40 41.68
CA LEU A 482 -42.75 24.29 40.73
C LEU A 482 -43.77 25.30 40.18
N MET A 483 -43.43 26.58 40.21
CA MET A 483 -44.27 27.66 39.70
C MET A 483 -43.72 28.17 38.36
N PRO A 484 -44.54 28.25 37.31
CA PRO A 484 -44.13 28.86 36.04
C PRO A 484 -43.64 30.30 36.22
N GLY A 485 -42.63 30.69 35.45
CA GLY A 485 -41.96 31.98 35.48
C GLY A 485 -40.88 32.15 36.55
N ARG A 486 -40.72 31.19 37.49
CA ARG A 486 -39.75 31.27 38.61
C ARG A 486 -38.43 30.56 38.32
N ILE A 487 -37.38 31.02 38.99
CA ILE A 487 -36.03 30.49 38.88
C ILE A 487 -35.76 29.49 40.01
N TYR A 488 -35.19 28.34 39.64
CA TYR A 488 -34.77 27.27 40.52
C TYR A 488 -33.33 26.84 40.23
N ILE A 489 -32.69 26.18 41.20
CA ILE A 489 -31.47 25.42 41.02
C ILE A 489 -31.87 23.95 40.82
N CYS A 490 -31.56 23.40 39.66
CA CYS A 490 -31.83 22.02 39.30
C CYS A 490 -30.56 21.19 39.50
N ARG A 491 -30.60 20.22 40.41
CA ARG A 491 -29.55 19.21 40.56
C ARG A 491 -29.90 17.98 39.72
N GLN A 492 -29.01 17.63 38.79
CA GLN A 492 -29.14 16.46 37.94
C GLN A 492 -28.54 15.21 38.63
N ALA A 493 -28.85 14.02 38.09
CA ALA A 493 -28.43 12.75 38.67
C ALA A 493 -26.90 12.53 38.62
N ASP A 494 -26.21 13.16 37.67
CA ASP A 494 -24.74 13.17 37.56
C ASP A 494 -24.06 14.13 38.56
N GLY A 495 -24.84 14.75 39.46
CA GLY A 495 -24.34 15.69 40.46
C GLY A 495 -24.18 17.12 39.96
N THR A 496 -24.37 17.38 38.67
CA THR A 496 -24.29 18.73 38.12
C THR A 496 -25.47 19.59 38.58
N VAL A 497 -25.23 20.89 38.71
CA VAL A 497 -26.24 21.88 39.11
C VAL A 497 -26.36 22.96 38.05
N LYS A 498 -27.60 23.26 37.66
CA LYS A 498 -27.91 24.33 36.70
C LYS A 498 -29.02 25.23 37.21
N LYS A 499 -28.91 26.53 36.92
CA LYS A 499 -29.98 27.51 37.14
C LYS A 499 -30.98 27.39 36.00
N VAL A 500 -32.25 27.18 36.32
CA VAL A 500 -33.33 27.02 35.33
C VAL A 500 -34.48 27.96 35.66
N ARG A 501 -35.13 28.50 34.63
CA ARG A 501 -36.41 29.19 34.75
C ARG A 501 -37.48 28.26 34.19
N LEU A 502 -38.44 27.88 35.02
CA LEU A 502 -39.56 27.03 34.62
C LEU A 502 -40.75 27.86 34.16
#